data_AF-A0A6N7PUB4-F1
#
_entry.id   AF-A0A6N7PUB4-F1
#
_cell.length_a   1.000
_cell.length_b   1.000
_cell.length_c   1.000
_cell.angle_alpha   90.00
_cell.angle_beta   90.00
_cell.angle_gamma   90.00
#
_symmetry.space_group_name_H-M   'P 1'
#
loop_
_entity.id
_entity.type
_entity.pdbx_description
1 polymer ?
#
loop_
_entity_poly.entity_id
_entity_poly.type
_entity_poly.pdbx_seq_one_letter_code
_entity_poly.pdbx_strand_id
1 'polypeptide(L)'
;MECPRCKIELTNDPYRGTEERHRRRVRLQVVAHEAGVEIDRCSGCGGVFLDHGELAKIQNAASQGDTKQTVAPTTTIQRVYARGRERGAETDPEAAVALVCPACGGEMAGRNWGFGSEVMVDTCIECRGVWLDFGELEALEGLFR
;
A
#
# COMPACT_ATOMS: atom_id res chain seq x y z
N MET A 1 10.56 -9.24 -2.71
CA MET A 1 9.60 -9.00 -1.62
C MET A 1 8.25 -9.58 -2.01
N GLU A 2 7.50 -10.12 -1.06
CA GLU A 2 6.20 -10.73 -1.30
C GLU A 2 5.08 -9.82 -0.83
N CYS A 3 3.96 -9.77 -1.56
CA CYS A 3 2.81 -8.96 -1.22
C CYS A 3 2.19 -9.46 0.09
N PRO A 4 2.00 -8.58 1.09
CA PRO A 4 1.40 -8.97 2.36
C PRO A 4 -0.10 -9.22 2.24
N ARG A 5 -0.76 -8.59 1.24
CA ARG A 5 -2.21 -8.68 0.98
C ARG A 5 -2.64 -9.89 0.14
N CYS A 6 -1.89 -10.23 -0.90
CA CYS A 6 -2.31 -11.30 -1.83
C CYS A 6 -2.00 -12.70 -1.28
N LYS A 7 -3.04 -13.53 -1.17
CA LYS A 7 -2.95 -14.99 -1.02
C LYS A 7 -3.58 -15.60 -2.28
N ILE A 8 -2.80 -16.15 -3.22
CA ILE A 8 -3.34 -16.86 -4.38
C ILE A 8 -3.61 -18.31 -3.96
N GLU A 9 -4.85 -18.77 -4.07
CA GLU A 9 -5.17 -20.19 -3.95
C GLU A 9 -4.76 -20.92 -5.23
N LEU A 10 -3.74 -21.79 -5.15
CA LEU A 10 -3.40 -22.71 -6.23
C LEU A 10 -4.27 -23.97 -6.08
N THR A 11 -5.53 -23.91 -6.50
CA THR A 11 -6.47 -25.03 -6.40
C THR A 11 -6.32 -26.09 -7.50
N ASN A 12 -5.44 -25.87 -8.48
CA ASN A 12 -5.32 -26.70 -9.69
C ASN A 12 -3.91 -27.26 -9.93
N ASP A 13 -3.12 -27.55 -8.90
CA ASP A 13 -1.87 -28.30 -9.09
C ASP A 13 -2.20 -29.78 -9.36
N PRO A 14 -1.95 -30.32 -10.57
CA PRO A 14 -2.34 -31.69 -10.92
C PRO A 14 -1.50 -32.77 -10.20
N TYR A 15 -0.44 -32.39 -9.46
CA TYR A 15 0.48 -33.30 -8.77
C TYR A 15 0.38 -33.27 -7.25
N ARG A 16 -0.32 -32.29 -6.66
CA ARG A 16 -0.64 -32.26 -5.23
C ARG A 16 -2.15 -32.43 -5.05
N GLY A 17 -2.54 -33.41 -4.23
CA GLY A 17 -3.94 -33.79 -4.05
C GLY A 17 -4.86 -32.61 -3.71
N THR A 18 -6.15 -32.77 -3.99
CA THR A 18 -7.21 -31.74 -3.89
C THR A 18 -7.47 -31.17 -2.49
N GLU A 19 -6.71 -31.61 -1.48
CA GLU A 19 -6.91 -31.30 -0.07
C GLU A 19 -5.94 -30.20 0.45
N GLU A 20 -4.83 -29.94 -0.24
CA GLU A 20 -3.83 -28.94 0.19
C GLU A 20 -4.02 -27.61 -0.58
N ARG A 21 -4.74 -26.64 0.03
CA ARG A 21 -4.83 -25.27 -0.48
C ARG A 21 -3.46 -24.58 -0.41
N HIS A 22 -2.67 -24.63 -1.48
CA HIS A 22 -1.41 -23.90 -1.54
C HIS A 22 -1.65 -22.41 -1.72
N ARG A 23 -1.43 -21.63 -0.66
CA ARG A 23 -1.42 -20.17 -0.70
C ARG A 23 -0.05 -19.68 -1.16
N ARG A 24 0.10 -19.27 -2.42
CA ARG A 24 1.30 -18.53 -2.87
C ARG A 24 1.07 -17.03 -2.72
N ARG A 25 2.10 -16.29 -2.29
CA ARG A 25 2.08 -14.83 -2.28
C ARG A 25 2.54 -14.29 -3.65
N VAL A 26 1.97 -13.16 -4.05
CA VAL A 26 2.39 -12.44 -5.27
C VAL A 26 3.71 -11.75 -4.98
N ARG A 27 4.68 -11.83 -5.89
CA ARG A 27 5.93 -11.07 -5.78
C ARG A 27 5.71 -9.61 -6.18
N LEU A 28 6.21 -8.67 -5.39
CA LEU A 28 6.21 -7.25 -5.75
C LEU A 28 7.18 -6.99 -6.90
N GLN A 29 6.79 -6.09 -7.80
CA GLN A 29 7.55 -5.68 -8.97
C GLN A 29 8.06 -4.26 -8.76
N VAL A 30 9.38 -4.07 -8.88
CA VAL A 30 10.00 -2.75 -8.84
C VAL A 30 9.68 -2.00 -10.13
N VAL A 31 9.14 -0.80 -9.99
CA VAL A 31 8.78 0.11 -11.08
C VAL A 31 9.26 1.52 -10.78
N ALA A 32 9.83 2.19 -11.77
CA ALA A 32 10.26 3.58 -11.64
C ALA A 32 9.04 4.52 -11.54
N HIS A 33 9.14 5.51 -10.66
CA HIS A 33 8.12 6.53 -10.42
C HIS A 33 8.58 7.90 -10.95
N GLU A 34 7.63 8.76 -11.36
CA GLU A 34 7.95 10.09 -11.93
C GLU A 34 8.72 11.00 -10.99
N ALA A 35 8.58 10.79 -9.68
CA ALA A 35 9.33 11.48 -8.63
C ALA A 35 10.82 11.03 -8.51
N GLY A 36 11.31 10.15 -9.38
CA GLY A 36 12.70 9.66 -9.36
C GLY A 36 12.98 8.66 -8.24
N VAL A 37 11.99 7.85 -7.87
CA VAL A 37 12.10 6.77 -6.87
C VAL A 37 11.68 5.43 -7.49
N GLU A 38 12.07 4.32 -6.85
CA GLU A 38 11.73 2.97 -7.30
C GLU A 38 10.69 2.39 -6.34
N ILE A 39 9.46 2.17 -6.82
CA ILE A 39 8.37 1.70 -5.98
C ILE A 39 8.08 0.22 -6.26
N ASP A 40 7.65 -0.51 -5.24
CA ASP A 40 7.33 -1.93 -5.35
C ASP A 40 5.83 -2.15 -5.49
N ARG A 41 5.36 -2.39 -6.72
CA ARG A 41 3.94 -2.56 -7.03
C ARG A 41 3.54 -4.03 -7.13
N CYS A 42 2.43 -4.39 -6.49
CA CYS A 42 1.83 -5.72 -6.60
C CYS A 42 0.99 -5.83 -7.87
N SER A 43 1.24 -6.84 -8.71
CA SER A 43 0.42 -7.08 -9.91
C SER A 43 -0.94 -7.74 -9.62
N GLY A 44 -1.17 -8.23 -8.41
CA GLY A 44 -2.41 -8.91 -8.01
C GLY A 44 -3.45 -7.95 -7.44
N CYS A 45 -3.12 -7.28 -6.34
CA CYS A 45 -4.03 -6.32 -5.70
C CYS A 45 -3.77 -4.87 -6.12
N GLY A 46 -2.64 -4.56 -6.77
CA GLY A 46 -2.27 -3.19 -7.11
C GLY A 46 -1.79 -2.34 -5.93
N GLY A 47 -1.61 -2.92 -4.74
CA GLY A 47 -0.97 -2.26 -3.61
C GLY A 47 0.50 -1.96 -3.88
N VAL A 48 1.03 -0.94 -3.20
CA VAL A 48 2.36 -0.40 -3.40
C VAL A 48 3.12 -0.40 -2.08
N PHE A 49 4.37 -0.80 -2.13
CA PHE A 49 5.33 -0.58 -1.06
C PHE A 49 6.32 0.51 -1.46
N LEU A 50 6.60 1.39 -0.49
CA LEU A 50 7.55 2.49 -0.59
C LEU A 50 8.60 2.29 0.50
N ASP A 51 9.87 2.32 0.12
CA ASP A 51 10.96 2.29 1.07
C ASP A 51 10.99 3.56 1.93
N HIS A 52 11.80 3.52 2.98
CA HIS A 52 11.92 4.65 3.90
C HIS A 52 12.26 5.96 3.16
N GLY A 53 11.39 6.95 3.31
CA GLY A 53 11.58 8.29 2.76
C GLY A 53 11.18 8.45 1.30
N GLU A 54 10.78 7.39 0.59
CA GLU A 54 10.32 7.51 -0.80
C GLU A 54 9.02 8.29 -0.92
N LEU A 55 8.06 8.05 -0.02
CA LEU A 55 6.81 8.81 0.00
C LEU A 55 7.06 10.32 0.19
N ALA A 56 8.05 10.69 1.00
CA ALA A 56 8.43 12.08 1.18
C ALA A 56 9.05 12.68 -0.09
N LYS A 57 9.82 11.90 -0.87
CA LYS A 57 10.33 12.34 -2.18
C LYS A 57 9.20 12.55 -3.19
N ILE A 58 8.21 11.66 -3.21
CA ILE A 58 7.00 11.79 -4.05
C ILE A 58 6.26 13.08 -3.69
N GLN A 59 6.02 13.33 -2.40
CA GLN A 59 5.41 14.57 -1.92
C GLN A 59 6.20 15.82 -2.35
N ASN A 60 7.52 15.81 -2.16
CA ASN A 60 8.37 16.95 -2.52
C ASN A 60 8.36 17.22 -4.03
N ALA A 61 8.36 16.16 -4.87
CA ALA A 61 8.30 16.30 -6.32
C ALA A 61 6.97 16.91 -6.78
N ALA A 62 5.85 16.50 -6.17
CA ALA A 62 4.54 17.05 -6.47
C ALA A 62 4.39 18.53 -6.10
N SER A 63 4.96 18.95 -4.95
CA SER A 63 4.87 20.34 -4.50
C SER A 63 5.76 21.34 -5.27
N GLN A 64 6.72 20.88 -6.08
CA GLN A 64 7.57 21.75 -6.90
C GLN A 64 6.93 22.16 -8.24
N GLY A 65 5.75 21.61 -8.57
CA GLY A 65 5.13 21.73 -9.90
C GLY A 65 4.03 22.78 -10.09
N ASP A 66 3.30 23.22 -9.06
CA ASP A 66 2.19 24.17 -9.29
C ASP A 66 1.76 24.92 -8.01
N THR A 67 1.47 26.22 -8.17
CA THR A 67 0.83 27.07 -7.16
C THR A 67 -0.67 27.08 -7.42
N LYS A 68 -1.40 26.03 -7.00
CA LYS A 68 -2.86 26.09 -6.84
C LYS A 68 -3.34 24.89 -6.02
N GLN A 69 -3.44 25.11 -4.71
CA GLN A 69 -4.14 24.24 -3.78
C GLN A 69 -5.60 24.05 -4.22
N THR A 70 -5.89 22.98 -4.95
CA THR A 70 -7.21 22.36 -4.92
C THR A 70 -7.15 21.23 -3.91
N VAL A 71 -7.28 21.59 -2.63
CA VAL A 71 -7.38 20.62 -1.54
C VAL A 71 -8.57 19.72 -1.85
N ALA A 72 -8.33 18.48 -2.29
CA ALA A 72 -9.36 17.46 -2.22
C ALA A 72 -9.76 17.40 -0.73
N PRO A 73 -11.05 17.59 -0.39
CA PRO A 73 -11.44 17.67 1.01
C PRO A 73 -10.98 16.39 1.70
N THR A 74 -10.37 16.51 2.88
CA THR A 74 -9.79 15.39 3.65
C THR A 74 -10.74 14.19 3.77
N THR A 75 -12.05 14.46 3.74
CA THR A 75 -13.15 13.49 3.70
C THR A 75 -13.15 12.57 2.48
N THR A 76 -12.75 13.03 1.29
CA THR A 76 -12.60 12.17 0.09
C THR A 76 -11.53 11.13 0.31
N ILE A 77 -10.47 11.47 1.03
CA ILE A 77 -9.30 10.62 1.21
C ILE A 77 -9.50 9.66 2.36
N GLN A 78 -10.04 10.14 3.47
CA GLN A 78 -10.61 9.27 4.50
C GLN A 78 -11.57 8.25 3.89
N ARG A 79 -12.37 8.61 2.88
CA ARG A 79 -13.25 7.66 2.17
C ARG A 79 -12.51 6.69 1.25
N VAL A 80 -11.42 7.08 0.58
CA VAL A 80 -10.60 6.17 -0.24
C VAL A 80 -9.86 5.18 0.67
N TYR A 81 -9.23 5.67 1.74
CA TYR A 81 -8.58 4.86 2.79
C TYR A 81 -9.57 3.93 3.50
N ALA A 82 -10.72 4.47 3.96
CA ALA A 82 -11.76 3.66 4.58
C ALA A 82 -12.27 2.59 3.61
N ARG A 83 -12.54 2.92 2.34
CA ARG A 83 -12.94 1.92 1.33
C ARG A 83 -11.85 0.92 0.98
N GLY A 84 -10.57 1.27 1.06
CA GLY A 84 -9.45 0.34 0.88
C GLY A 84 -9.45 -0.72 1.98
N ARG A 85 -9.54 -0.26 3.24
CA ARG A 85 -9.59 -1.10 4.44
C ARG A 85 -10.90 -1.89 4.58
N GLU A 86 -12.04 -1.26 4.29
CA GLU A 86 -13.39 -1.84 4.38
C GLU A 86 -13.63 -2.87 3.28
N ARG A 87 -13.24 -2.65 2.02
CA ARG A 87 -13.38 -3.70 0.99
C ARG A 87 -12.61 -4.97 1.32
N GLY A 88 -11.44 -4.82 1.98
CA GLY A 88 -10.73 -5.96 2.56
C GLY A 88 -11.52 -6.60 3.71
N ALA A 89 -11.98 -5.79 4.66
CA ALA A 89 -12.65 -6.26 5.88
C ALA A 89 -14.06 -6.84 5.68
N GLU A 90 -14.82 -6.37 4.69
CA GLU A 90 -16.17 -6.87 4.36
C GLU A 90 -16.12 -8.26 3.71
N THR A 91 -15.05 -8.56 2.99
CA THR A 91 -14.90 -9.84 2.26
C THR A 91 -14.07 -10.87 3.01
N ASP A 92 -13.25 -10.44 3.98
CA ASP A 92 -12.45 -11.31 4.83
C ASP A 92 -12.24 -10.66 6.22
N PRO A 93 -12.79 -11.21 7.32
CA PRO A 93 -12.53 -10.72 8.68
C PRO A 93 -11.05 -10.83 9.09
N GLU A 94 -10.23 -11.60 8.37
CA GLU A 94 -8.76 -11.59 8.49
C GLU A 94 -8.10 -10.42 7.75
N ALA A 95 -8.80 -9.56 7.00
CA ALA A 95 -8.16 -8.41 6.34
C ALA A 95 -7.81 -7.26 7.32
N ALA A 96 -8.31 -7.34 8.56
CA ALA A 96 -7.83 -6.56 9.70
C ALA A 96 -6.52 -7.14 10.30
N VAL A 97 -5.98 -8.23 9.74
CA VAL A 97 -4.70 -8.82 10.17
C VAL A 97 -3.58 -7.81 9.96
N ALA A 98 -2.79 -7.65 11.03
CA ALA A 98 -1.57 -6.86 11.04
C ALA A 98 -0.73 -7.16 9.78
N LEU A 99 -0.50 -6.13 8.98
CA LEU A 99 0.32 -6.25 7.79
C LEU A 99 1.75 -6.55 8.21
N VAL A 100 2.37 -7.52 7.52
CA VAL A 100 3.77 -7.86 7.69
C VAL A 100 4.56 -7.09 6.64
N CYS A 101 5.60 -6.38 7.06
CA CYS A 101 6.42 -5.59 6.17
C CYS A 101 7.08 -6.48 5.10
N PRO A 102 6.88 -6.18 3.81
CA PRO A 102 7.42 -7.01 2.73
C PRO A 102 8.96 -6.91 2.60
N ALA A 103 9.57 -5.85 3.15
CA ALA A 103 11.02 -5.64 3.14
C ALA A 103 11.75 -6.36 4.28
N CYS A 104 11.26 -6.26 5.52
CA CYS A 104 11.98 -6.79 6.69
C CYS A 104 11.20 -7.80 7.54
N GLY A 105 9.92 -8.06 7.25
CA GLY A 105 9.08 -8.96 8.03
C GLY A 105 8.56 -8.38 9.35
N GLY A 106 8.87 -7.12 9.68
CA GLY A 106 8.37 -6.44 10.88
C GLY A 106 6.88 -6.09 10.81
N GLU A 107 6.29 -5.74 11.95
CA GLU A 107 4.89 -5.29 12.02
C GLU A 107 4.70 -3.92 11.35
N MET A 108 3.59 -3.76 10.65
CA MET A 108 3.15 -2.48 10.12
C MET A 108 1.95 -1.96 10.91
N ALA A 109 2.01 -0.68 11.27
CA ALA A 109 0.97 -0.01 12.02
C ALA A 109 0.48 1.22 11.26
N GLY A 110 -0.84 1.44 11.26
CA GLY A 110 -1.44 2.65 10.74
C GLY A 110 -0.96 3.89 11.52
N ARG A 111 -0.40 4.87 10.83
CA ARG A 111 0.11 6.13 11.41
C ARG A 111 -0.29 7.31 10.53
N ASN A 112 -0.47 8.48 11.15
CA ASN A 112 -0.67 9.72 10.40
C ASN A 112 0.59 10.07 9.59
N TRP A 113 0.41 10.40 8.32
CA TRP A 113 1.46 10.90 7.45
C TRP A 113 1.72 12.39 7.70
N GLY A 114 2.65 12.72 8.58
CA GLY A 114 3.02 14.10 8.91
C GLY A 114 2.17 14.73 10.03
N PHE A 115 2.67 15.82 10.60
CA PHE A 115 2.01 16.51 11.70
C PHE A 115 0.74 17.22 11.22
N GLY A 116 -0.41 16.83 11.76
CA GLY A 116 -1.71 17.45 11.47
C GLY A 116 -2.39 16.95 10.20
N SER A 117 -1.85 15.94 9.52
CA SER A 117 -2.62 15.25 8.47
C SER A 117 -3.60 14.25 9.11
N GLU A 118 -4.75 14.10 8.47
CA GLU A 118 -5.68 13.00 8.78
C GLU A 118 -5.47 11.80 7.83
N VAL A 119 -4.32 11.77 7.14
CA VAL A 119 -3.97 10.70 6.20
C VAL A 119 -3.28 9.59 6.98
N MET A 120 -3.93 8.44 7.09
CA MET A 120 -3.38 7.26 7.75
C MET A 120 -2.69 6.35 6.72
N VAL A 121 -1.45 5.96 6.99
CA VAL A 121 -0.69 5.02 6.16
C VAL A 121 -0.11 3.89 7.02
N ASP A 122 -0.03 2.69 6.46
CA ASP A 122 0.60 1.57 7.15
C ASP A 122 2.12 1.71 7.10
N THR A 123 2.74 1.93 8.27
CA THR A 123 4.19 2.16 8.37
C THR A 123 4.83 1.04 9.18
N CYS A 124 5.91 0.47 8.66
CA CYS A 124 6.70 -0.52 9.37
C CYS A 124 7.40 0.10 10.58
N ILE A 125 7.33 -0.56 11.73
CA ILE A 125 7.98 -0.09 12.96
C ILE A 125 9.51 -0.21 12.91
N GLU A 126 10.03 -1.16 12.13
CA GLU A 126 11.47 -1.47 12.06
C GLU A 126 12.17 -0.64 10.96
N CYS A 127 11.80 -0.87 9.70
CA CYS A 127 12.46 -0.24 8.55
C CYS A 127 11.84 1.09 8.12
N ARG A 128 10.68 1.45 8.68
CA ARG A 128 9.91 2.67 8.33
C ARG A 128 9.46 2.76 6.86
N GLY A 129 9.43 1.63 6.15
CA GLY A 129 8.76 1.52 4.86
C GLY A 129 7.24 1.65 5.01
N VAL A 130 6.60 2.12 3.95
CA VAL A 130 5.16 2.43 3.91
C VAL A 130 4.46 1.49 2.94
N TRP A 131 3.33 0.93 3.35
CA TRP A 131 2.42 0.20 2.48
C TRP A 131 1.20 1.07 2.18
N LEU A 132 0.81 1.06 0.90
CA LEU A 132 -0.37 1.72 0.38
C LEU A 132 -1.22 0.69 -0.35
N ASP A 133 -2.51 0.64 -0.05
CA ASP A 133 -3.45 -0.21 -0.77
C ASP A 133 -3.78 0.37 -2.16
N PHE A 134 -4.54 -0.38 -2.95
CA PHE A 134 -4.88 -0.01 -4.31
C PHE A 134 -5.53 1.38 -4.41
N GLY A 135 -4.92 2.27 -5.21
CA GLY A 135 -5.42 3.61 -5.48
C GLY A 135 -5.05 4.66 -4.42
N GLU A 136 -4.37 4.26 -3.33
CA GLU A 136 -4.00 5.21 -2.27
C GLU A 136 -2.81 6.09 -2.66
N LEU A 137 -1.84 5.57 -3.42
CA LEU A 137 -0.72 6.37 -3.92
C LEU A 137 -1.23 7.49 -4.83
N GLU A 138 -2.10 7.16 -5.78
CA GLU A 138 -2.68 8.12 -6.72
C GLU A 138 -3.53 9.17 -5.98
N ALA A 139 -4.24 8.77 -4.92
CA ALA A 139 -5.00 9.69 -4.08
C ALA A 139 -4.09 10.65 -3.29
N LEU A 140 -2.95 10.17 -2.80
CA LEU A 140 -1.93 10.98 -2.12
C LEU A 140 -1.29 11.98 -3.08
N GLU A 141 -0.92 11.56 -4.28
CA GLU A 141 -0.34 12.46 -5.28
C GLU A 141 -1.29 13.58 -5.69
N GLY A 142 -2.59 13.30 -5.75
CA GLY A 142 -3.63 14.30 -5.96
C GLY A 142 -3.76 15.33 -4.83
N LEU A 143 -3.30 15.03 -3.61
CA LEU A 143 -3.23 16.01 -2.51
C LEU A 143 -1.98 16.89 -2.55
N PHE A 144 -0.88 16.34 -3.04
CA PHE A 144 0.41 17.00 -2.94
C PHE A 144 0.61 18.09 -4.01
N ARG A 145 -0.28 18.15 -5.00
CA ARG A 145 -0.39 19.20 -6.02
C ARG A 145 -1.33 20.31 -5.53
#